data_AF-A0A078G835-F1
#
_entry.id   AF-A0A078G835-F1
#
_cell.length_a   1.000
_cell.length_b   1.000
_cell.length_c   1.000
_cell.angle_alpha   90.00
_cell.angle_beta   90.00
_cell.angle_gamma   90.00
#
_symmetry.space_group_name_H-M   'P 1'
#
loop_
_entity.id
_entity.type
_entity.pdbx_description
1 polymer ?
#
loop_
_entity_poly.entity_id
_entity_poly.type
_entity_poly.pdbx_seq_one_letter_code
_entity_poly.pdbx_strand_id
1 'polypeptide(L)'
;MSSPTLDQLHTYHAQERVIFSKLVLQFSRSPSESLLVMATWFWLENFGFEDIFATIFPLPDRLIASFANEAVSCFRCIESSDPPNGFDQIPLTSQYFQNHVSLPMIYKHRYTAIAGIKTFLNTICSRIFSDILAQVLPYSSPPYSVPGLHPSLIIPGFPHPTFGNINVMRPDLVDGVNTFNNNNSFLFPKGLWEWNDHSMESENDRTMFITFSRGFHVSQAEVKELFTNIFGEKCVVGVYMREDCVSSPNIFACNNDQQQSLFAKLVLDSVVTVDRILEGEKLQKFRINGKHIWARKYNEKKDGRTCFT
;
A
#
# COMPACT_ATOMS: atom_id res chain seq x y z
N MET A 1 19.42 -21.39 -4.45
CA MET A 1 18.36 -21.94 -5.31
C MET A 1 18.22 -21.03 -6.52
N SER A 2 18.08 -21.57 -7.71
CA SER A 2 17.88 -20.79 -8.95
C SER A 2 16.58 -20.00 -8.86
N SER A 3 16.59 -18.75 -9.32
CA SER A 3 15.36 -17.95 -9.43
C SER A 3 14.35 -18.63 -10.37
N PRO A 4 13.05 -18.54 -10.10
CA PRO A 4 12.02 -19.18 -10.92
C PRO A 4 11.95 -18.46 -12.28
N THR A 5 11.74 -19.22 -13.35
CA THR A 5 11.59 -18.66 -14.70
C THR A 5 10.20 -18.03 -14.89
N LEU A 6 10.04 -17.16 -15.88
CA LEU A 6 8.73 -16.53 -16.17
C LEU A 6 7.66 -17.58 -16.52
N ASP A 7 8.03 -18.63 -17.26
CA ASP A 7 7.12 -19.71 -17.62
C ASP A 7 6.65 -20.53 -16.42
N GLN A 8 7.54 -20.75 -15.44
CA GLN A 8 7.17 -21.38 -14.18
C GLN A 8 6.17 -20.51 -13.40
N LEU A 9 6.38 -19.19 -13.40
CA LEU A 9 5.46 -18.25 -12.76
C LEU A 9 4.09 -18.21 -13.46
N HIS A 10 4.07 -18.25 -14.80
CA HIS A 10 2.83 -18.34 -15.57
C HIS A 10 2.07 -19.64 -15.32
N THR A 11 2.79 -20.76 -15.19
CA THR A 11 2.19 -22.06 -14.88
C THR A 11 1.59 -22.08 -13.48
N TYR A 12 2.28 -21.48 -12.51
CA TYR A 12 1.80 -21.38 -11.13
C TYR A 12 0.52 -20.54 -11.03
N HIS A 13 0.50 -19.36 -11.67
CA HIS A 13 -0.65 -18.45 -11.68
C HIS A 13 -1.63 -18.70 -12.84
N ALA A 14 -1.79 -19.95 -13.27
CA ALA A 14 -2.57 -20.28 -14.45
C ALA A 14 -4.06 -19.89 -14.29
N GLN A 15 -4.63 -20.09 -13.09
CA GLN A 15 -6.03 -19.76 -12.82
C GLN A 15 -6.26 -18.25 -12.87
N GLU A 16 -5.39 -17.49 -12.22
CA GLU A 16 -5.41 -16.04 -12.14
C GLU A 16 -5.21 -15.41 -13.52
N ARG A 17 -4.32 -15.98 -14.33
CA ARG A 17 -4.12 -15.57 -15.73
C ARG A 17 -5.37 -15.77 -16.57
N VAL A 18 -6.06 -16.91 -16.44
CA VAL A 18 -7.34 -17.12 -17.14
C VAL A 18 -8.38 -16.11 -16.69
N ILE A 19 -8.53 -15.88 -15.38
CA ILE A 19 -9.48 -14.90 -14.85
C ILE A 19 -9.15 -13.50 -15.38
N PHE A 20 -7.90 -13.06 -15.31
CA PHE A 20 -7.48 -11.77 -15.83
C PHE A 20 -7.73 -11.62 -17.34
N SER A 21 -7.44 -12.66 -18.13
CA SER A 21 -7.80 -12.69 -19.55
C SER A 21 -9.29 -12.49 -19.76
N LYS A 22 -10.17 -13.14 -18.97
CA LYS A 22 -11.62 -12.92 -19.07
C LYS A 22 -12.00 -11.47 -18.74
N LEU A 23 -11.46 -10.90 -17.67
CA LEU A 23 -11.76 -9.51 -17.25
C LEU A 23 -11.49 -8.52 -18.39
N VAL A 24 -10.32 -8.63 -19.03
CA VAL A 24 -9.87 -7.67 -20.02
C VAL A 24 -10.43 -7.96 -21.41
N LEU A 25 -10.40 -9.23 -21.86
CA LEU A 25 -10.73 -9.59 -23.25
C LEU A 25 -12.22 -9.90 -23.45
N GLN A 26 -12.90 -10.47 -22.45
CA GLN A 26 -14.30 -10.91 -22.59
C GLN A 26 -15.28 -9.93 -21.94
N PHE A 27 -14.94 -9.42 -20.75
CA PHE A 27 -15.81 -8.48 -20.02
C PHE A 27 -15.53 -7.02 -20.40
N SER A 28 -14.52 -6.78 -21.24
CA SER A 28 -14.12 -5.44 -21.73
C SER A 28 -13.86 -4.44 -20.59
N ARG A 29 -13.38 -4.92 -19.43
CA ARG A 29 -12.96 -4.03 -18.35
C ARG A 29 -11.64 -3.37 -18.72
N SER A 30 -11.41 -2.16 -18.21
CA SER A 30 -10.14 -1.48 -18.45
C SER A 30 -8.98 -2.31 -17.88
N PRO A 31 -7.81 -2.31 -18.54
CA PRO A 31 -6.63 -3.02 -18.02
C PRO A 31 -6.22 -2.54 -16.62
N SER A 32 -6.36 -1.25 -16.34
CA SER A 32 -6.02 -0.67 -15.03
C SER A 32 -6.98 -1.12 -13.93
N GLU A 33 -8.29 -1.09 -14.17
CA GLU A 33 -9.26 -1.59 -13.20
C GLU A 33 -9.10 -3.09 -12.98
N SER A 34 -8.87 -3.86 -14.05
CA SER A 34 -8.65 -5.31 -13.96
C SER A 34 -7.40 -5.65 -13.14
N LEU A 35 -6.32 -4.88 -13.29
CA LEU A 35 -5.11 -5.03 -12.46
C LEU A 35 -5.40 -4.76 -10.97
N LEU A 36 -6.18 -3.73 -10.67
CA LEU A 36 -6.60 -3.42 -9.31
C LEU A 36 -7.51 -4.50 -8.72
N VAL A 37 -8.43 -5.05 -9.50
CA VAL A 37 -9.28 -6.18 -9.10
C VAL A 37 -8.41 -7.39 -8.73
N MET A 38 -7.48 -7.80 -9.60
CA MET A 38 -6.60 -8.94 -9.31
C MET A 38 -5.72 -8.68 -8.09
N ALA A 39 -5.11 -7.51 -7.98
CA ALA A 39 -4.28 -7.15 -6.82
C ALA A 39 -5.07 -7.10 -5.51
N THR A 40 -6.35 -6.70 -5.58
CA THR A 40 -7.26 -6.71 -4.42
C THR A 40 -7.55 -8.15 -3.98
N TRP A 41 -7.82 -9.07 -4.91
CA TRP A 41 -8.04 -10.47 -4.57
C TRP A 41 -6.79 -11.13 -3.97
N PHE A 42 -5.61 -10.90 -4.55
CA PHE A 42 -4.36 -11.39 -3.97
C PHE A 42 -4.13 -10.86 -2.55
N TRP A 43 -4.41 -9.57 -2.32
CA TRP A 43 -4.32 -9.00 -0.98
C TRP A 43 -5.32 -9.63 -0.02
N LEU A 44 -6.57 -9.85 -0.44
CA LEU A 44 -7.60 -10.49 0.38
C LEU A 44 -7.19 -11.92 0.78
N GLU A 45 -6.62 -12.72 -0.14
CA GLU A 45 -6.09 -14.05 0.20
C GLU A 45 -5.01 -13.97 1.27
N ASN A 46 -4.04 -13.09 1.08
CA ASN A 46 -2.97 -12.88 2.05
C ASN A 46 -3.47 -12.33 3.40
N PHE A 47 -4.57 -11.59 3.38
CA PHE A 47 -5.18 -11.03 4.59
C PHE A 47 -5.94 -12.08 5.42
N GLY A 48 -6.22 -13.27 4.86
CA GLY A 48 -6.89 -14.37 5.55
C GLY A 48 -8.18 -14.86 4.91
N PHE A 49 -8.47 -14.44 3.68
CA PHE A 49 -9.59 -14.96 2.87
C PHE A 49 -9.06 -16.02 1.92
N GLU A 50 -8.82 -17.22 2.45
CA GLU A 50 -8.21 -18.32 1.71
C GLU A 50 -9.02 -18.70 0.45
N ASP A 51 -8.31 -19.18 -0.57
CA ASP A 51 -8.86 -19.82 -1.77
C ASP A 51 -9.83 -18.94 -2.60
N ILE A 52 -9.61 -17.62 -2.69
CA ILE A 52 -10.40 -16.72 -3.53
C ILE A 52 -10.35 -17.14 -5.00
N PHE A 53 -9.16 -17.35 -5.55
CA PHE A 53 -9.03 -17.69 -6.97
C PHE A 53 -9.58 -19.09 -7.26
N ALA A 54 -9.33 -20.05 -6.37
CA ALA A 54 -9.87 -21.41 -6.49
C ALA A 54 -11.40 -21.43 -6.43
N THR A 55 -12.02 -20.53 -5.64
CA THR A 55 -13.48 -20.40 -5.52
C THR A 55 -14.09 -19.69 -6.72
N ILE A 56 -13.46 -18.62 -7.23
CA ILE A 56 -13.97 -17.81 -8.34
C ILE A 56 -13.79 -18.51 -9.70
N PHE A 57 -12.67 -19.21 -9.90
CA PHE A 57 -12.31 -19.83 -11.18
C PHE A 57 -13.38 -20.76 -11.80
N PRO A 58 -14.03 -21.68 -11.05
CA PRO A 58 -15.05 -22.57 -11.62
C PRO A 58 -16.41 -21.89 -11.87
N LEU A 59 -16.59 -20.63 -11.46
CA LEU A 59 -17.88 -19.96 -11.56
C LEU A 59 -18.21 -19.52 -13.00
N PRO A 60 -19.51 -19.41 -13.33
CA PRO A 60 -19.96 -18.77 -14.55
C PRO A 60 -19.44 -17.33 -14.69
N ASP A 61 -19.17 -16.91 -15.92
CA ASP A 61 -18.61 -15.58 -16.23
C ASP A 61 -19.39 -14.42 -15.62
N ARG A 62 -20.72 -14.53 -15.54
CA ARG A 62 -21.58 -13.52 -14.89
C ARG A 62 -21.24 -13.33 -13.40
N LEU A 63 -20.93 -14.42 -12.69
CA LEU A 63 -20.56 -14.36 -11.28
C LEU A 63 -19.14 -13.82 -11.12
N ILE A 64 -18.18 -14.23 -11.97
CA ILE A 64 -16.82 -13.66 -11.98
C ILE A 64 -16.89 -12.14 -12.17
N ALA A 65 -17.72 -11.67 -13.11
CA ALA A 65 -17.92 -10.24 -13.34
C ALA A 65 -18.53 -9.52 -12.12
N SER A 66 -19.45 -10.16 -11.39
CA SER A 66 -20.01 -9.62 -10.15
C SER A 66 -19.00 -9.59 -9.00
N PHE A 67 -18.18 -10.63 -8.82
CA PHE A 67 -17.07 -10.63 -7.86
C PHE A 67 -16.07 -9.50 -8.16
N ALA A 68 -15.79 -9.25 -9.45
CA ALA A 68 -14.95 -8.13 -9.84
C ALA A 68 -15.58 -6.77 -9.47
N ASN A 69 -16.92 -6.63 -9.50
CA ASN A 69 -17.59 -5.43 -8.98
C ASN A 69 -17.45 -5.28 -7.46
N GLU A 70 -17.46 -6.37 -6.70
CA GLU A 70 -17.21 -6.32 -5.26
C GLU A 70 -15.77 -5.93 -4.94
N ALA A 71 -14.79 -6.48 -5.67
CA ALA A 71 -13.39 -6.05 -5.56
C ALA A 71 -13.23 -4.55 -5.85
N VAL A 72 -13.97 -4.02 -6.82
CA VAL A 72 -14.04 -2.58 -7.10
C VAL A 72 -14.60 -1.81 -5.90
N SER A 73 -15.65 -2.29 -5.27
CA SER A 73 -16.17 -1.68 -4.03
C SER A 73 -15.13 -1.70 -2.90
N CYS A 74 -14.35 -2.77 -2.75
CA CYS A 74 -13.29 -2.90 -1.75
C CYS A 74 -12.19 -1.84 -1.93
N PHE A 75 -11.58 -1.76 -3.11
CA PHE A 75 -10.50 -0.79 -3.30
C PHE A 75 -11.02 0.65 -3.34
N ARG A 76 -12.26 0.91 -3.79
CA ARG A 76 -12.86 2.26 -3.68
C ARG A 76 -13.16 2.65 -2.24
N CYS A 77 -13.52 1.68 -1.39
CA CYS A 77 -13.77 1.92 0.02
C CYS A 77 -12.50 2.40 0.74
N ILE A 78 -11.36 1.76 0.53
CA ILE A 78 -10.08 2.17 1.17
C ILE A 78 -9.57 3.53 0.65
N GLU A 79 -9.94 3.91 -0.56
CA GLU A 79 -9.65 5.22 -1.16
C GLU A 79 -10.55 6.34 -0.63
N SER A 80 -11.74 5.98 -0.16
CA SER A 80 -12.69 6.93 0.40
C SER A 80 -12.07 7.65 1.59
N SER A 81 -12.31 8.96 1.62
CA SER A 81 -12.00 9.73 2.81
C SER A 81 -12.89 9.29 3.96
N ASP A 82 -14.16 8.96 3.72
CA ASP A 82 -15.12 8.65 4.78
C ASP A 82 -15.34 7.15 4.91
N PRO A 83 -15.59 6.64 6.13
CA PRO A 83 -15.86 5.22 6.34
C PRO A 83 -17.13 4.79 5.58
N PRO A 84 -17.22 3.52 5.15
CA PRO A 84 -18.39 3.00 4.47
C PRO A 84 -19.62 3.10 5.38
N ASN A 85 -20.78 3.40 4.80
CA ASN A 85 -22.02 3.31 5.53
C ASN A 85 -22.30 1.82 5.77
N GLY A 86 -22.78 1.41 6.95
CA GLY A 86 -22.92 -0.01 7.34
C GLY A 86 -23.80 -0.90 6.44
N PHE A 87 -24.34 -0.36 5.35
CA PHE A 87 -25.09 -1.05 4.29
C PHE A 87 -24.21 -1.50 3.11
N ASP A 88 -22.94 -1.07 3.06
CA ASP A 88 -22.00 -1.41 1.99
C ASP A 88 -21.48 -2.84 2.22
N GLN A 89 -22.29 -3.82 1.83
CA GLN A 89 -21.95 -5.24 1.90
C GLN A 89 -21.15 -5.68 0.67
N ILE A 90 -20.35 -6.72 0.86
CA ILE A 90 -19.77 -7.54 -0.21
C ILE A 90 -20.49 -8.89 -0.18
N PRO A 91 -21.74 -8.94 -0.67
CA PRO A 91 -22.65 -10.06 -0.44
C PRO A 91 -22.16 -11.38 -1.01
N LEU A 92 -21.53 -11.40 -2.19
CA LEU A 92 -20.97 -12.60 -2.80
C LEU A 92 -19.74 -13.07 -2.03
N THR A 93 -18.85 -12.15 -1.64
CA THR A 93 -17.70 -12.50 -0.82
C THR A 93 -18.16 -13.07 0.53
N SER A 94 -19.19 -12.47 1.15
CA SER A 94 -19.76 -12.95 2.42
C SER A 94 -20.51 -14.28 2.29
N GLN A 95 -21.05 -14.58 1.11
CA GLN A 95 -21.82 -15.80 0.85
C GLN A 95 -20.90 -16.99 0.53
N TYR A 96 -19.81 -16.74 -0.22
CA TYR A 96 -18.92 -17.80 -0.70
C TYR A 96 -17.73 -18.04 0.23
N PHE A 97 -17.28 -17.03 0.97
CA PHE A 97 -16.21 -17.17 1.95
C PHE A 97 -16.80 -17.21 3.35
N GLN A 98 -16.45 -18.24 4.13
CA GLN A 98 -16.99 -18.48 5.48
C GLN A 98 -16.60 -17.39 6.49
N ASN A 99 -15.64 -16.54 6.14
CA ASN A 99 -15.22 -15.39 6.93
C ASN A 99 -16.05 -14.17 6.52
N HIS A 100 -16.74 -13.54 7.47
CA HIS A 100 -17.54 -12.34 7.24
C HIS A 100 -16.67 -11.12 6.92
N VAL A 101 -16.22 -11.02 5.67
CA VAL A 101 -15.55 -9.84 5.15
C VAL A 101 -16.58 -8.73 5.03
N SER A 102 -16.26 -7.56 5.54
CA SER A 102 -17.13 -6.39 5.39
C SER A 102 -16.29 -5.18 4.98
N LEU A 103 -16.91 -4.25 4.24
CA LEU A 103 -16.22 -3.01 3.88
C LEU A 103 -15.72 -2.22 5.10
N PRO A 104 -16.46 -2.13 6.24
CA PRO A 104 -15.94 -1.56 7.47
C PRO A 104 -14.66 -2.26 7.98
N MET A 105 -14.60 -3.59 7.92
CA MET A 105 -13.40 -4.34 8.33
C MET A 105 -12.21 -4.05 7.41
N ILE A 106 -12.43 -4.00 6.10
CA ILE A 106 -11.40 -3.62 5.12
C ILE A 106 -10.95 -2.17 5.35
N TYR A 107 -11.88 -1.25 5.63
CA TYR A 107 -11.58 0.14 5.90
C TYR A 107 -10.74 0.32 7.18
N LYS A 108 -10.98 -0.49 8.21
CA LYS A 108 -10.15 -0.51 9.42
C LYS A 108 -8.67 -0.84 9.13
N HIS A 109 -8.42 -1.63 8.08
CA HIS A 109 -7.09 -2.05 7.64
C HIS A 109 -6.65 -1.36 6.35
N ARG A 110 -7.19 -0.18 6.05
CA ARG A 110 -7.03 0.46 4.75
C ARG A 110 -5.58 0.77 4.40
N TYR A 111 -4.73 1.08 5.37
CA TYR A 111 -3.34 1.43 5.06
C TYR A 111 -2.57 0.18 4.65
N THR A 112 -2.76 -0.93 5.36
CA THR A 112 -2.20 -2.25 5.02
C THR A 112 -2.76 -2.73 3.69
N ALA A 113 -4.05 -2.51 3.42
CA ALA A 113 -4.67 -2.82 2.13
C ALA A 113 -4.03 -2.03 0.98
N ILE A 114 -3.85 -0.72 1.14
CA ILE A 114 -3.20 0.12 0.11
C ILE A 114 -1.76 -0.35 -0.14
N ALA A 115 -0.99 -0.59 0.92
CA ALA A 115 0.40 -1.06 0.81
C ALA A 115 0.49 -2.46 0.16
N GLY A 116 -0.38 -3.38 0.55
CA GLY A 116 -0.49 -4.72 -0.02
C GLY A 116 -0.83 -4.68 -1.50
N ILE A 117 -1.91 -3.99 -1.88
CA ILE A 117 -2.32 -3.86 -3.29
C ILE A 117 -1.20 -3.26 -4.15
N LYS A 118 -0.52 -2.20 -3.69
CA LYS A 118 0.66 -1.65 -4.38
C LYS A 118 1.76 -2.68 -4.60
N THR A 119 2.01 -3.49 -3.58
CA THR A 119 3.02 -4.55 -3.62
C THR A 119 2.64 -5.59 -4.65
N PHE A 120 1.42 -6.12 -4.62
CA PHE A 120 0.94 -7.11 -5.60
C PHE A 120 0.95 -6.57 -7.03
N LEU A 121 0.54 -5.31 -7.25
CA LEU A 121 0.60 -4.66 -8.55
C LEU A 121 2.02 -4.65 -9.13
N ASN A 122 3.01 -4.25 -8.32
CA ASN A 122 4.38 -4.04 -8.79
C ASN A 122 5.23 -5.32 -8.80
N THR A 123 4.83 -6.36 -8.07
CA THR A 123 5.61 -7.61 -7.95
C THR A 123 5.02 -8.74 -8.78
N ILE A 124 3.75 -9.09 -8.58
CA ILE A 124 3.10 -10.23 -9.21
C ILE A 124 2.41 -9.79 -10.51
N CYS A 125 1.43 -8.89 -10.42
CA CYS A 125 0.58 -8.51 -11.54
C CYS A 125 1.39 -7.94 -12.71
N SER A 126 2.42 -7.14 -12.43
CA SER A 126 3.31 -6.57 -13.45
C SER A 126 4.09 -7.60 -14.27
N ARG A 127 4.24 -8.82 -13.75
CA ARG A 127 4.96 -9.92 -14.40
C ARG A 127 3.98 -10.87 -15.06
N ILE A 128 3.05 -11.42 -14.29
CA ILE A 128 2.17 -12.51 -14.72
C ILE A 128 1.07 -12.08 -15.69
N PHE A 129 0.87 -10.79 -15.90
CA PHE A 129 -0.13 -10.29 -16.86
C PHE A 129 0.50 -9.50 -17.99
N SER A 130 1.83 -9.39 -18.04
CA SER A 130 2.57 -8.54 -18.98
C SER A 130 2.26 -8.87 -20.45
N ASP A 131 2.20 -10.14 -20.80
CA ASP A 131 1.88 -10.64 -22.14
C ASP A 131 0.41 -10.47 -22.52
N ILE A 132 -0.50 -10.62 -21.56
CA ILE A 132 -1.94 -10.38 -21.76
C ILE A 132 -2.19 -8.87 -21.97
N LEU A 133 -1.54 -8.03 -21.16
CA LEU A 133 -1.60 -6.58 -21.29
C LEU A 133 -1.04 -6.10 -22.63
N ALA A 134 0.05 -6.70 -23.12
CA ALA A 134 0.65 -6.38 -24.41
C ALA A 134 -0.29 -6.64 -25.60
N GLN A 135 -1.25 -7.57 -25.48
CA GLN A 135 -2.22 -7.88 -26.53
C GLN A 135 -3.32 -6.82 -26.65
N VAL A 136 -3.66 -6.15 -25.55
CA VAL A 136 -4.83 -5.23 -25.49
C VAL A 136 -4.44 -3.76 -25.49
N LEU A 137 -3.17 -3.45 -25.21
CA LEU A 137 -2.68 -2.09 -25.16
C LEU A 137 -2.06 -1.66 -26.50
N PRO A 138 -2.31 -0.42 -26.93
CA PRO A 138 -1.72 0.08 -28.17
C PRO A 138 -0.21 0.17 -28.06
N TYR A 139 0.48 -0.07 -29.18
CA TYR A 139 1.93 0.12 -29.30
C TYR A 139 2.30 1.56 -28.93
N SER A 140 2.90 1.73 -27.75
CA SER A 140 3.58 2.96 -27.39
C SER A 140 5.04 2.82 -27.81
N SER A 141 5.34 3.16 -29.06
CA SER A 141 6.73 3.36 -29.47
C SER A 141 7.20 4.67 -28.85
N PRO A 142 8.23 4.71 -27.98
CA PRO A 142 8.87 6.00 -27.70
C PRO A 142 9.44 6.53 -29.03
N PRO A 143 9.25 7.82 -29.36
CA PRO A 143 9.77 8.39 -30.60
C PRO A 143 11.30 8.36 -30.71
N TYR A 144 12.00 8.02 -29.61
CA TYR A 144 13.43 7.83 -29.56
C TYR A 144 13.74 6.63 -28.66
N SER A 145 14.19 5.52 -29.26
CA SER A 145 14.78 4.40 -28.52
C SER A 145 16.15 4.83 -27.99
N VAL A 146 16.19 5.32 -26.75
CA VAL A 146 17.46 5.59 -26.05
C VAL A 146 18.05 4.24 -25.64
N PRO A 147 19.29 3.91 -26.02
CA PRO A 147 19.96 2.70 -25.56
C PRO A 147 20.01 2.68 -24.03
N GLY A 148 19.42 1.67 -23.39
CA GLY A 148 19.46 1.48 -21.93
C GLY A 148 18.15 1.74 -21.17
N LEU A 149 17.08 2.22 -21.82
CA LEU A 149 15.73 2.30 -21.23
C LEU A 149 14.85 1.20 -21.83
N HIS A 150 14.55 0.17 -21.03
CA HIS A 150 13.57 -0.85 -21.41
C HIS A 150 12.17 -0.21 -21.49
N PRO A 151 11.43 -0.36 -22.60
CA PRO A 151 10.10 0.24 -22.73
C PRO A 151 9.10 -0.53 -21.88
N SER A 152 8.64 0.09 -20.80
CA SER A 152 7.50 -0.37 -20.01
C SER A 152 6.19 -0.15 -20.77
N LEU A 153 5.20 -1.02 -20.55
CA LEU A 153 3.84 -0.80 -21.06
C LEU A 153 3.20 0.40 -20.36
N ILE A 154 2.60 1.29 -21.15
CA ILE A 154 1.79 2.40 -20.62
C ILE A 154 0.39 1.84 -20.34
N ILE A 155 0.00 1.81 -19.07
CA ILE A 155 -1.34 1.36 -18.66
C ILE A 155 -2.24 2.59 -18.48
N PRO A 156 -3.27 2.81 -19.33
CA PRO A 156 -4.20 3.92 -19.15
C PRO A 156 -4.88 3.86 -17.78
N GLY A 157 -4.83 4.94 -17.03
CA GLY A 157 -5.32 5.01 -15.64
C GLY A 157 -4.21 5.01 -14.57
N PHE A 158 -2.95 4.81 -14.97
CA PHE A 158 -1.78 5.00 -14.11
C PHE A 158 -0.99 6.27 -14.51
N PRO A 159 -0.37 7.03 -13.57
CA PRO A 159 -0.37 6.85 -12.11
C PRO A 159 -1.77 6.89 -11.49
N HIS A 160 -2.08 5.92 -10.63
CA HIS A 160 -3.27 5.96 -9.80
C HIS A 160 -3.06 6.94 -8.64
N PRO A 161 -4.04 7.79 -8.29
CA PRO A 161 -3.92 8.72 -7.16
C PRO A 161 -3.51 8.05 -5.84
N THR A 162 -4.00 6.84 -5.57
CA THR A 162 -3.72 6.07 -4.34
C THR A 162 -2.61 5.05 -4.53
N PHE A 163 -2.66 4.27 -5.61
CA PHE A 163 -1.76 3.13 -5.84
C PHE A 163 -0.48 3.48 -6.59
N GLY A 164 -0.31 4.75 -7.01
CA GLY A 164 0.93 5.23 -7.62
C GLY A 164 1.13 4.68 -9.03
N ASN A 165 2.39 4.56 -9.45
CA ASN A 165 2.76 4.00 -10.76
C ASN A 165 2.82 2.46 -10.72
N ILE A 166 2.70 1.86 -11.89
CA ILE A 166 3.00 0.44 -12.13
C ILE A 166 4.01 0.32 -13.27
N ASN A 167 5.03 -0.51 -13.08
CA ASN A 167 6.04 -0.78 -14.09
C ASN A 167 5.86 -2.19 -14.64
N VAL A 168 5.23 -2.32 -15.82
CA VAL A 168 5.03 -3.60 -16.51
C VAL A 168 6.04 -3.71 -17.63
N MET A 169 6.97 -4.67 -17.53
CA MET A 169 7.97 -4.93 -18.57
C MET A 169 7.33 -5.62 -19.77
N ARG A 170 7.80 -5.28 -20.98
CA ARG A 170 7.31 -5.86 -22.23
C ARG A 170 8.00 -7.20 -22.51
N PRO A 171 7.26 -8.31 -22.78
CA PRO A 171 7.87 -9.63 -22.98
C PRO A 171 8.70 -9.78 -24.26
N ASP A 172 8.35 -9.04 -25.30
CA ASP A 172 8.92 -9.05 -26.66
C ASP A 172 10.38 -8.54 -26.76
N LEU A 173 10.89 -7.87 -25.71
CA LEU A 173 12.28 -7.39 -25.64
C LEU A 173 13.15 -8.18 -24.66
N VAL A 174 12.59 -9.21 -24.02
CA VAL A 174 13.29 -10.05 -23.05
C VAL A 174 14.09 -11.16 -23.75
N ASP A 175 13.78 -11.46 -25.01
CA ASP A 175 14.34 -12.60 -25.77
C ASP A 175 15.74 -12.36 -26.39
N GLY A 176 16.36 -11.19 -26.17
CA GLY A 176 17.65 -10.84 -26.77
C GLY A 176 18.86 -10.83 -25.83
N VAL A 177 18.66 -10.77 -24.52
CA VAL A 177 19.75 -10.69 -23.53
C VAL A 177 19.29 -11.41 -22.28
N ASN A 178 20.08 -12.38 -21.81
CA ASN A 178 19.96 -13.06 -20.51
C ASN A 178 20.03 -12.06 -19.32
N THR A 179 19.06 -11.17 -19.22
CA THR A 179 18.97 -10.07 -18.24
C THR A 179 18.28 -10.53 -16.95
N PHE A 180 17.99 -11.82 -16.83
CA PHE A 180 17.72 -12.46 -15.55
C PHE A 180 19.00 -12.67 -14.71
N ASN A 181 20.19 -12.37 -15.27
CA ASN A 181 21.45 -12.50 -14.57
C ASN A 181 21.82 -11.23 -13.76
N ASN A 182 21.31 -11.21 -12.53
CA ASN A 182 22.14 -11.19 -11.33
C ASN A 182 22.83 -9.91 -10.81
N ASN A 183 22.27 -8.69 -10.96
CA ASN A 183 22.71 -7.54 -10.12
C ASN A 183 21.66 -6.47 -9.78
N ASN A 184 20.39 -6.61 -10.20
CA ASN A 184 19.33 -5.71 -9.73
C ASN A 184 18.64 -6.32 -8.51
N SER A 185 19.04 -5.86 -7.32
CA SER A 185 18.45 -6.22 -6.00
C SER A 185 16.95 -5.88 -5.85
N PHE A 186 16.30 -5.40 -6.92
CA PHE A 186 14.87 -5.11 -6.99
C PHE A 186 14.01 -6.29 -7.48
N LEU A 187 14.60 -7.38 -8.01
CA LEU A 187 13.80 -8.38 -8.74
C LEU A 187 13.49 -9.68 -7.99
N PHE A 188 14.13 -9.91 -6.85
CA PHE A 188 13.74 -10.92 -5.87
C PHE A 188 13.99 -10.32 -4.48
N PRO A 189 12.97 -9.86 -3.74
CA PRO A 189 13.10 -9.83 -2.29
C PRO A 189 13.56 -11.23 -1.89
N LYS A 190 14.69 -11.32 -1.19
CA LYS A 190 15.33 -12.59 -0.86
C LYS A 190 14.32 -13.56 -0.25
N GLY A 191 14.35 -14.80 -0.71
CA GLY A 191 13.50 -15.90 -0.24
C GLY A 191 12.38 -16.15 -1.24
N LEU A 192 12.46 -17.25 -1.98
CA LEU A 192 11.46 -17.65 -2.97
C LEU A 192 10.01 -17.62 -2.42
N TRP A 193 9.85 -17.71 -1.09
CA TRP A 193 8.59 -17.56 -0.34
C TRP A 193 8.85 -17.05 1.09
N GLU A 194 9.64 -16.00 1.25
CA GLU A 194 9.75 -15.29 2.53
C GLU A 194 9.28 -13.86 2.29
N TRP A 195 7.95 -13.70 2.31
CA TRP A 195 7.32 -12.38 2.28
C TRP A 195 7.77 -11.66 3.53
N ASN A 196 8.87 -10.92 3.43
CA ASN A 196 9.18 -9.95 4.46
C ASN A 196 8.06 -8.92 4.33
N ASP A 197 7.11 -8.98 5.26
CA ASP A 197 5.86 -8.20 5.42
C ASP A 197 6.06 -6.67 5.44
N HIS A 198 7.26 -6.21 5.07
CA HIS A 198 7.78 -4.86 5.16
C HIS A 198 8.51 -4.39 3.89
N SER A 199 8.70 -5.24 2.86
CA SER A 199 9.76 -5.00 1.86
C SER A 199 9.46 -3.97 0.75
N MET A 200 8.25 -3.40 0.69
CA MET A 200 7.89 -2.30 -0.23
C MET A 200 7.26 -1.10 0.50
N GLU A 201 7.11 -1.17 1.82
CA GLU A 201 6.56 -0.06 2.61
C GLU A 201 7.59 1.06 2.67
N SER A 202 7.22 2.25 2.18
CA SER A 202 8.06 3.43 2.40
C SER A 202 7.98 3.86 3.87
N GLU A 203 8.99 4.59 4.35
CA GLU A 203 8.92 5.22 5.67
C GLU A 203 7.64 6.07 5.79
N ASN A 204 7.28 6.79 4.72
CA ASN A 204 6.06 7.60 4.68
C ASN A 204 4.79 6.77 4.89
N ASP A 205 4.73 5.52 4.39
CA ASP A 205 3.57 4.64 4.58
C ASP A 205 3.38 4.28 6.06
N ARG A 206 4.47 4.02 6.80
CA ARG A 206 4.47 3.72 8.25
C ARG A 206 4.64 4.96 9.17
N THR A 207 4.51 6.16 8.62
CA THR A 207 4.63 7.42 9.38
C THR A 207 3.27 8.00 9.77
N MET A 208 3.20 8.53 10.99
CA MET A 208 2.08 9.30 11.55
C MET A 208 2.50 10.74 11.86
N PHE A 209 1.51 11.64 11.84
CA PHE A 209 1.65 13.02 12.28
C PHE A 209 0.90 13.19 13.60
N ILE A 210 1.62 13.63 14.62
CA ILE A 210 1.14 13.80 15.98
C ILE A 210 1.01 15.28 16.29
N THR A 211 -0.05 15.71 16.97
CA THR A 211 -0.23 17.08 17.46
C THR A 211 -0.53 17.14 18.94
N PHE A 212 -0.16 18.27 19.56
CA PHE A 212 -0.29 18.51 20.99
C PHE A 212 -1.15 19.75 21.28
N SER A 213 -1.77 19.79 22.45
CA SER A 213 -2.42 21.00 22.94
C SER A 213 -1.39 22.10 23.26
N ARG A 214 -1.76 23.36 22.99
CA ARG A 214 -0.96 24.52 23.40
C ARG A 214 -0.89 24.62 24.93
N GLY A 215 0.27 25.03 25.45
CA GLY A 215 0.49 25.22 26.89
C GLY A 215 0.82 23.94 27.65
N PHE A 216 0.90 22.79 26.97
CA PHE A 216 1.27 21.51 27.56
C PHE A 216 2.46 20.92 26.83
N HIS A 217 3.68 21.15 27.33
CA HIS A 217 4.90 20.63 26.73
C HIS A 217 4.89 19.09 26.72
N VAL A 218 5.01 18.48 25.53
CA VAL A 218 5.12 17.03 25.35
C VAL A 218 6.51 16.74 24.79
N SER A 219 7.27 15.91 25.50
CA SER A 219 8.63 15.52 25.07
C SER A 219 8.62 14.35 24.08
N GLN A 220 9.72 14.18 23.34
CA GLN A 220 9.96 13.03 22.46
C GLN A 220 9.87 11.70 23.21
N ALA A 221 10.40 11.65 24.44
CA ALA A 221 10.36 10.48 25.30
C ALA A 221 8.93 10.11 25.69
N GLU A 222 8.09 11.10 26.05
CA GLU A 222 6.68 10.88 26.36
C GLU A 222 5.91 10.31 25.16
N VAL A 223 6.14 10.81 23.95
CA VAL A 223 5.50 10.25 22.75
C VAL A 223 5.96 8.81 22.53
N LYS A 224 7.26 8.54 22.61
CA LYS A 224 7.79 7.18 22.44
C LYS A 224 7.20 6.21 23.48
N GLU A 225 7.19 6.61 24.75
CA GLU A 225 6.62 5.83 25.86
C GLU A 225 5.13 5.54 25.65
N LEU A 226 4.34 6.55 25.28
CA LEU A 226 2.90 6.38 25.03
C LEU A 226 2.63 5.27 24.00
N PHE A 227 3.27 5.32 22.84
CA PHE A 227 2.99 4.39 21.76
C PHE A 227 3.60 3.00 22.00
N THR A 228 4.80 2.93 22.58
CA THR A 228 5.42 1.64 22.90
C THR A 228 4.66 0.89 23.99
N ASN A 229 4.14 1.58 25.01
CA ASN A 229 3.36 0.96 26.08
C ASN A 229 2.01 0.40 25.59
N ILE A 230 1.38 1.06 24.61
CA ILE A 230 0.05 0.66 24.11
C ILE A 230 0.16 -0.37 22.97
N PHE A 231 1.09 -0.17 22.03
CA PHE A 231 1.13 -0.92 20.77
C PHE A 231 2.28 -1.92 20.66
N GLY A 232 3.22 -1.91 21.61
CA GLY A 232 4.34 -2.85 21.72
C GLY A 232 5.70 -2.16 21.74
N GLU A 233 6.66 -2.72 22.47
CA GLU A 233 7.97 -2.11 22.72
C GLU A 233 8.75 -1.72 21.44
N LYS A 234 8.61 -2.53 20.38
CA LYS A 234 9.32 -2.34 19.11
C LYS A 234 8.56 -1.50 18.08
N CYS A 235 7.37 -1.02 18.40
CA CYS A 235 6.48 -0.41 17.41
C CYS A 235 6.96 0.98 16.95
N VAL A 236 7.76 1.68 17.76
CA VAL A 236 8.28 3.02 17.44
C VAL A 236 9.72 2.93 16.95
N VAL A 237 9.94 3.26 15.68
CA VAL A 237 11.27 3.34 15.07
C VAL A 237 11.90 4.72 15.32
N GLY A 238 11.12 5.79 15.26
CA GLY A 238 11.62 7.14 15.47
C GLY A 238 10.53 8.14 15.82
N VAL A 239 10.88 9.13 16.63
CA VAL A 239 10.05 10.29 16.93
C VAL A 239 10.88 11.53 16.59
N TYR A 240 10.40 12.38 15.70
CA TYR A 240 11.10 13.60 15.29
C TYR A 240 10.24 14.80 15.65
N MET A 241 10.84 15.77 16.31
CA MET A 241 10.20 17.00 16.79
C MET A 241 11.11 18.16 16.44
N ARG A 242 10.59 19.39 16.46
CA ARG A 242 11.46 20.55 16.35
C ARG A 242 12.21 20.70 17.67
N GLU A 243 13.54 20.68 17.63
CA GLU A 243 14.33 21.03 18.81
C GLU A 243 14.07 22.49 19.18
N ASP A 244 13.80 22.73 20.47
CA ASP A 244 13.80 24.07 21.03
C ASP A 244 15.23 24.61 20.90
N CYS A 245 15.40 25.73 20.19
CA CYS A 245 16.69 26.39 20.00
C CYS A 245 17.23 26.93 21.34
N VAL A 246 17.76 26.08 22.22
CA VAL A 246 18.27 26.49 23.55
C VAL A 246 19.80 26.35 23.65
N SER A 247 20.47 25.78 22.64
CA SER A 247 21.90 25.43 22.71
C SER A 247 22.87 26.41 22.03
N SER A 248 22.46 27.64 21.68
CA SER A 248 23.40 28.66 21.19
C SER A 248 23.86 29.55 22.36
N PRO A 249 25.17 29.63 22.69
CA PRO A 249 25.65 30.35 23.89
C PRO A 249 25.57 31.87 23.78
N ASN A 250 25.07 32.42 22.68
CA ASN A 250 25.05 33.87 22.43
C ASN A 250 23.69 34.29 21.87
N ILE A 251 22.84 34.90 22.71
CA ILE A 251 22.04 36.10 22.39
C ILE A 251 21.30 36.55 23.65
N PHE A 252 21.41 37.86 23.93
CA PHE A 252 20.66 38.58 24.95
C PHE A 252 19.19 38.75 24.50
N ALA A 253 18.27 38.39 25.41
CA ALA A 253 16.89 38.87 25.52
C ALA A 253 15.98 38.88 24.26
N CYS A 254 15.09 37.90 24.16
CA CYS A 254 13.71 38.08 23.66
C CYS A 254 12.76 37.34 24.60
N ASN A 255 11.76 38.05 25.12
CA ASN A 255 10.79 37.52 26.08
C ASN A 255 9.85 36.47 25.45
N ASN A 256 9.57 35.43 26.25
CA ASN A 256 8.34 34.62 26.31
C ASN A 256 7.78 34.00 25.02
N ASP A 257 8.47 33.01 24.48
CA ASP A 257 7.88 31.70 24.14
C ASP A 257 9.05 30.76 23.83
N GLN A 258 9.51 30.01 24.84
CA GLN A 258 10.22 28.75 24.58
C GLN A 258 9.30 27.97 23.65
N GLN A 259 9.69 27.85 22.39
CA GLN A 259 8.78 27.55 21.29
C GLN A 259 8.37 26.07 21.31
N GLN A 260 7.50 25.72 22.27
CA GLN A 260 7.02 24.38 22.53
C GLN A 260 6.71 23.66 21.22
N SER A 261 7.31 22.48 21.03
CA SER A 261 6.91 21.59 19.95
C SER A 261 5.40 21.32 20.01
N LEU A 262 4.68 21.67 18.93
CA LEU A 262 3.23 21.49 18.80
C LEU A 262 2.86 20.25 17.98
N PHE A 263 3.86 19.61 17.37
CA PHE A 263 3.68 18.43 16.54
C PHE A 263 4.93 17.56 16.53
N ALA A 264 4.75 16.29 16.15
CA ALA A 264 5.84 15.34 15.95
C ALA A 264 5.58 14.43 14.74
N LYS A 265 6.65 13.99 14.09
CA LYS A 265 6.63 12.89 13.12
C LYS A 265 6.94 11.60 13.87
N LEU A 266 6.03 10.64 13.83
CA LEU A 266 6.18 9.33 14.45
C LEU A 266 6.36 8.29 13.35
N VAL A 267 7.53 7.67 13.28
CA VAL A 267 7.83 6.58 12.35
C VAL A 267 7.66 5.26 13.10
N LEU A 268 6.78 4.40 12.60
CA LEU A 268 6.45 3.10 13.20
C LEU A 268 7.22 1.97 12.52
N ASP A 269 7.17 0.78 13.11
CA ASP A 269 7.78 -0.43 12.57
C ASP A 269 7.10 -0.94 11.29
N SER A 270 5.77 -0.78 11.18
CA SER A 270 4.97 -1.31 10.07
C SER A 270 3.73 -0.46 9.78
N VAL A 271 3.15 -0.63 8.60
CA VAL A 271 1.83 -0.07 8.26
C VAL A 271 0.70 -0.74 9.09
N VAL A 272 0.87 -2.00 9.49
CA VAL A 272 -0.06 -2.70 10.38
C VAL A 272 -0.24 -1.96 11.70
N THR A 273 0.86 -1.43 12.28
CA THR A 273 0.80 -0.61 13.49
C THR A 273 0.04 0.70 13.24
N VAL A 274 0.12 1.30 12.05
CA VAL A 274 -0.68 2.49 11.69
C VAL A 274 -2.17 2.19 11.74
N ASP A 275 -2.61 1.08 11.13
CA ASP A 275 -4.02 0.65 11.16
C ASP A 275 -4.48 0.35 12.58
N ARG A 276 -3.64 -0.30 13.41
CA ARG A 276 -3.94 -0.55 14.83
C ARG A 276 -4.10 0.73 15.65
N ILE A 277 -3.31 1.77 15.37
CA ILE A 277 -3.40 3.05 16.09
C ILE A 277 -4.65 3.82 15.68
N LEU A 278 -4.98 3.85 14.40
CA LEU A 278 -6.08 4.65 13.87
C LEU A 278 -7.42 3.93 13.96
N GLU A 279 -7.45 2.61 13.95
CA GLU A 279 -8.67 1.79 14.04
C GLU A 279 -9.77 2.17 13.04
N GLY A 280 -9.38 2.62 11.83
CA GLY A 280 -10.31 3.11 10.81
C GLY A 280 -10.69 4.58 10.97
N GLU A 281 -10.25 5.27 12.01
CA GLU A 281 -10.49 6.70 12.20
C GLU A 281 -9.44 7.57 11.49
N LYS A 282 -9.85 8.78 11.09
CA LYS A 282 -8.90 9.76 10.51
C LYS A 282 -7.97 10.36 11.57
N LEU A 283 -8.44 10.44 12.80
CA LEU A 283 -7.79 11.15 13.91
C LEU A 283 -8.08 10.42 15.21
N GLN A 284 -7.04 9.87 15.83
CA GLN A 284 -7.16 9.18 17.11
C GLN A 284 -6.66 10.06 18.25
N LYS A 285 -7.40 10.07 19.37
CA LYS A 285 -7.05 10.83 20.58
C LYS A 285 -6.43 9.93 21.63
N PHE A 286 -5.30 10.36 22.17
CA PHE A 286 -4.58 9.72 23.26
C PHE A 286 -4.40 10.66 24.45
N ARG A 287 -3.94 10.10 25.57
CA ARG A 287 -3.61 10.85 26.78
C ARG A 287 -2.36 10.29 27.44
N ILE A 288 -1.41 11.16 27.78
CA ILE A 288 -0.23 10.84 28.60
C ILE A 288 -0.01 11.94 29.63
N ASN A 289 0.22 11.60 30.90
CA ASN A 289 0.47 12.57 31.98
C ASN A 289 -0.58 13.71 32.05
N GLY A 290 -1.85 13.39 31.76
CA GLY A 290 -2.95 14.37 31.71
C GLY A 290 -3.01 15.24 30.45
N LYS A 291 -2.03 15.13 29.54
CA LYS A 291 -1.94 15.89 28.28
C LYS A 291 -2.66 15.16 27.15
N HIS A 292 -3.34 15.91 26.29
CA HIS A 292 -3.99 15.34 25.11
C HIS A 292 -3.06 15.33 23.90
N ILE A 293 -3.04 14.20 23.22
CA ILE A 293 -2.26 13.96 22.01
C ILE A 293 -3.23 13.48 20.93
N TRP A 294 -3.10 14.01 19.72
CA TRP A 294 -3.86 13.54 18.57
C TRP A 294 -2.93 12.95 17.53
N ALA A 295 -3.31 11.82 16.95
CA ALA A 295 -2.55 11.11 15.95
C ALA A 295 -3.38 10.97 14.67
N ARG A 296 -2.78 11.25 13.52
CA ARG A 296 -3.36 10.99 12.20
C ARG A 296 -2.30 10.44 11.26
N LYS A 297 -2.72 9.92 10.12
CA LYS A 297 -1.78 9.55 9.06
C LYS A 297 -0.97 10.76 8.57
N TYR A 298 0.34 10.56 8.41
CA TYR A 298 1.23 11.54 7.80
C TYR A 298 0.89 11.74 6.32
N ASN A 299 0.83 12.99 5.87
CA ASN A 299 0.58 13.36 4.50
C ASN A 299 1.75 14.19 3.97
N GLU A 300 2.62 13.60 3.16
CA GLU A 300 3.84 14.24 2.66
C GLU A 300 3.59 15.59 1.97
N LYS A 301 2.50 15.73 1.20
CA LYS A 301 2.17 16.99 0.51
C LYS A 301 1.83 18.13 1.49
N LYS A 302 1.23 17.80 2.63
CA LYS A 302 0.80 18.77 3.67
C LYS A 302 1.87 18.97 4.74
N ASP A 303 2.44 17.88 5.22
CA ASP A 303 3.28 17.80 6.40
C ASP A 303 4.78 17.83 6.06
N GLY A 304 5.18 17.51 4.83
CA GLY A 304 6.58 17.57 4.39
C GLY A 304 7.18 18.97 4.43
N ARG A 305 6.35 20.02 4.52
CA ARG A 305 6.79 21.41 4.70
C ARG A 305 7.13 21.75 6.15
N THR A 306 6.80 20.88 7.10
CA THR A 306 7.13 21.09 8.51
C THR A 306 8.55 20.59 8.77
N CYS A 307 9.37 21.45 9.39
CA CYS A 307 10.73 21.08 9.77
C CYS A 307 10.67 20.13 10.98
N PHE A 308 11.14 18.91 10.79
CA PHE A 308 11.46 17.95 11.84
C PHE A 308 12.98 17.83 11.93
N THR A 309 13.50 17.75 13.14
CA THR A 309 14.92 17.49 13.42
C THR A 309 15.06 16.11 14.05
#